data_AF-A0A453SPZ4-F1
#
_entry.id   AF-A0A453SPZ4-F1
#
_cell.length_a   1.000
_cell.length_b   1.000
_cell.length_c   1.000
_cell.angle_alpha   90.00
_cell.angle_beta   90.00
_cell.angle_gamma   90.00
#
_symmetry.space_group_name_H-M   'P 1'
#
loop_
_entity.id
_entity.type
_entity.pdbx_description
1 polymer ?
#
loop_
_entity_poly.entity_id
_entity_poly.type
_entity_poly.pdbx_seq_one_letter_code
_entity_poly.pdbx_strand_id
1 'polypeptide(L)'
;GGEEGPGLEEPPVRTLLIDNYDSYTYNIFQELSVVNGVPPVVVRNDEWAWRDVYNWVYKKRAFDNIVISPGPGSPSCPTDIGVCLRILCECGDIPILGVCLGHQALGLVHGAKIVHAPEAIHGRLSEIEHNGCYLFNHIPSGINSGFKVVRYHSLVIEASSLPEDLVSIAWTASPKMLSFLDSDQPDNTPFWGSLNNLSITDPSERINNGEVPITINNTSKPDGHKIVMGIKHSSMPHYGVQFHPESVATHYGRQIFQNFKRITTDFGSQSSLFQERKVNSADQCNYVLKGLSHTEGLELGDSVGVHMLAERNIKKKYLRLRWKRIDNFLSRTNGSEDIFSELFGHQNAEDTFWLDSSSVDQVPNQLTLD
;
A
#
# COMPACT_ATOMS: atom_id res chain seq x y z
N GLY A 1 11.79 -41.15 0.26
CA GLY A 1 10.67 -40.21 0.06
C GLY A 1 10.15 -39.86 1.41
N GLY A 2 10.38 -38.63 1.85
CA GLY A 2 9.64 -38.06 2.97
C GLY A 2 8.39 -37.43 2.37
N GLU A 3 7.22 -37.95 2.71
CA GLU A 3 5.96 -37.30 2.41
C GLU A 3 5.89 -36.04 3.28
N GLU A 4 6.00 -34.87 2.65
CA GLU A 4 5.52 -33.62 3.23
C GLU A 4 4.01 -33.81 3.46
N GLY A 5 3.61 -33.86 4.73
CA GLY A 5 2.19 -33.88 5.08
C GLY A 5 1.47 -32.68 4.47
N PRO A 6 0.13 -32.76 4.25
CA PRO A 6 -0.62 -31.64 3.70
C PRO A 6 -0.37 -30.42 4.58
N GLY A 7 0.27 -29.39 4.01
CA GLY A 7 0.53 -28.14 4.71
C GLY A 7 -0.78 -27.63 5.29
N LEU A 8 -0.81 -27.45 6.62
CA LEU A 8 -1.97 -26.85 7.29
C LEU A 8 -2.27 -25.52 6.60
N GLU A 9 -3.40 -25.41 5.90
CA GLU A 9 -3.82 -24.16 5.29
C GLU A 9 -3.88 -23.08 6.37
N GLU A 10 -3.10 -22.00 6.19
CA GLU A 10 -3.13 -20.87 7.11
C GLU A 10 -4.57 -20.33 7.22
N PRO A 11 -5.04 -20.01 8.44
CA PRO A 11 -6.41 -19.56 8.63
C PRO A 11 -6.70 -18.28 7.81
N PRO A 12 -7.95 -18.12 7.34
CA PRO A 12 -8.34 -16.94 6.58
C PRO A 12 -8.27 -15.67 7.45
N VAL A 13 -7.99 -14.54 6.81
CA VAL A 13 -7.91 -13.23 7.47
C VAL A 13 -9.03 -12.32 6.98
N ARG A 14 -9.87 -11.83 7.88
CA ARG A 14 -11.03 -10.99 7.52
C ARG A 14 -10.61 -9.53 7.50
N THR A 15 -10.62 -8.92 6.32
CA THR A 15 -10.17 -7.54 6.13
C THR A 15 -11.35 -6.58 5.93
N LEU A 16 -11.28 -5.43 6.59
CA LEU A 16 -12.05 -4.24 6.23
C LEU A 16 -11.21 -3.40 5.26
N LEU A 17 -11.67 -3.24 4.02
CA LEU A 17 -11.06 -2.37 3.02
C LEU A 17 -11.84 -1.06 2.94
N ILE A 18 -11.20 0.05 3.32
CA ILE A 18 -11.79 1.38 3.18
C ILE A 18 -11.44 1.93 1.80
N ASP A 19 -12.46 2.17 0.98
CA ASP A 19 -12.36 2.75 -0.37
C ASP A 19 -12.40 4.28 -0.30
N ASN A 20 -11.34 4.93 -0.76
CA ASN A 20 -11.27 6.37 -0.95
C ASN A 20 -11.62 6.79 -2.39
N TYR A 21 -12.58 6.11 -3.01
CA TYR A 21 -13.09 6.37 -4.36
C TYR A 21 -12.02 6.25 -5.47
N ASP A 22 -11.20 5.21 -5.38
CA ASP A 22 -10.11 4.97 -6.32
C ASP A 22 -10.39 3.80 -7.26
N SER A 23 -9.96 3.92 -8.52
CA SER A 23 -10.11 2.85 -9.51
C SER A 23 -9.30 1.60 -9.16
N TYR A 24 -8.20 1.73 -8.42
CA TYR A 24 -7.33 0.63 -8.03
C TYR A 24 -7.80 -0.10 -6.76
N THR A 25 -8.84 0.39 -6.07
CA THR A 25 -9.41 -0.31 -4.90
C THR A 25 -9.79 -1.75 -5.21
N TYR A 26 -10.31 -2.03 -6.42
CA TYR A 26 -10.69 -3.39 -6.80
C TYR A 26 -9.49 -4.31 -7.10
N ASN A 27 -8.33 -3.76 -7.44
CA ASN A 27 -7.10 -4.55 -7.55
C ASN A 27 -6.63 -4.98 -6.15
N ILE A 28 -6.69 -4.07 -5.16
CA ILE A 28 -6.45 -4.41 -3.75
C ILE A 28 -7.44 -5.47 -3.27
N PHE A 29 -8.72 -5.33 -3.60
CA PHE A 29 -9.75 -6.31 -3.28
C PHE A 29 -9.39 -7.71 -3.79
N GLN A 30 -8.94 -7.81 -5.05
CA GLN A 30 -8.55 -9.08 -5.66
C GLN A 30 -7.33 -9.69 -4.98
N GLU A 31 -6.27 -8.91 -4.77
CA GLU A 31 -5.06 -9.38 -4.10
C GLU A 31 -5.35 -9.85 -2.67
N LEU A 32 -6.13 -9.10 -1.90
CA LEU A 32 -6.55 -9.49 -0.56
C LEU A 32 -7.42 -10.75 -0.57
N SER A 33 -8.33 -10.89 -1.53
CA SER A 33 -9.18 -12.09 -1.66
C SER A 33 -8.34 -13.35 -1.86
N VAL A 34 -7.29 -13.27 -2.67
CA VAL A 34 -6.36 -14.37 -2.93
C VAL A 34 -5.48 -14.64 -1.71
N VAL A 35 -4.83 -13.60 -1.17
CA VAL A 35 -3.85 -13.75 -0.09
C VAL A 35 -4.50 -14.18 1.23
N ASN A 36 -5.66 -13.61 1.56
CA ASN A 36 -6.32 -13.83 2.84
C ASN A 36 -7.31 -15.01 2.83
N GLY A 37 -7.56 -15.62 1.66
CA GLY A 37 -8.48 -16.76 1.50
C GLY A 37 -9.97 -16.41 1.63
N VAL A 38 -10.31 -15.16 1.95
CA VAL A 38 -11.68 -14.65 1.98
C VAL A 38 -11.71 -13.22 1.43
N PRO A 39 -12.74 -12.83 0.66
CA PRO A 39 -12.85 -11.47 0.15
C PRO A 39 -12.99 -10.44 1.27
N PRO A 40 -12.34 -9.26 1.16
CA PRO A 40 -12.52 -8.18 2.12
C PRO A 40 -13.92 -7.57 2.03
N VAL A 41 -14.39 -6.99 3.13
CA VAL A 41 -15.59 -6.13 3.12
C VAL A 41 -15.16 -4.73 2.73
N VAL A 42 -15.75 -4.19 1.67
CA VAL A 42 -15.44 -2.84 1.16
C VAL A 42 -16.46 -1.85 1.69
N VAL A 43 -15.97 -0.74 2.25
CA VAL A 43 -16.78 0.37 2.75
C VAL A 43 -16.15 1.67 2.27
N ARG A 44 -16.96 2.61 1.77
CA ARG A 44 -16.40 3.91 1.37
C ARG A 44 -16.04 4.75 2.59
N ASN A 45 -15.05 5.62 2.44
CA ASN A 45 -14.54 6.45 3.53
C ASN A 45 -15.59 7.36 4.21
N ASP A 46 -16.75 7.58 3.56
CA ASP A 46 -17.88 8.39 4.03
C ASP A 46 -19.16 7.57 4.30
N GLU A 47 -19.14 6.25 4.09
CA GLU A 47 -20.32 5.39 4.25
C GLU A 47 -20.60 5.05 5.71
N TRP A 48 -19.55 4.88 6.51
CA TRP A 48 -19.66 4.57 7.94
C TRP A 48 -19.34 5.77 8.80
N ALA A 49 -20.17 6.00 9.82
CA ALA A 49 -19.78 6.85 10.94
C ALA A 49 -18.85 6.07 11.89
N TRP A 50 -18.19 6.78 12.81
CA TRP A 50 -17.34 6.14 13.81
C TRP A 50 -18.07 5.09 14.64
N ARG A 51 -19.36 5.31 14.95
CA ARG A 51 -20.18 4.35 15.69
C ARG A 51 -20.25 2.99 14.99
N ASP A 52 -20.29 2.99 13.66
CA ASP A 52 -20.36 1.78 12.86
C ASP A 52 -19.00 1.06 12.86
N VAL A 53 -17.91 1.81 12.67
CA VAL A 53 -16.53 1.28 12.82
C VAL A 53 -16.36 0.64 14.20
N TYR A 54 -16.70 1.37 15.27
CA TYR A 54 -16.60 0.88 16.64
C TYR A 54 -17.43 -0.40 16.85
N ASN A 55 -18.66 -0.43 16.34
CA ASN A 55 -19.52 -1.60 16.47
C ASN A 55 -18.94 -2.83 15.73
N TRP A 56 -18.52 -2.67 14.47
CA TRP A 56 -18.05 -3.80 13.66
C TRP A 56 -16.64 -4.27 14.03
N VAL A 57 -15.72 -3.33 14.26
CA VAL A 57 -14.32 -3.62 14.57
C VAL A 57 -14.18 -4.06 16.03
N TYR A 58 -14.78 -3.36 17.00
CA TYR A 58 -14.54 -3.65 18.42
C TYR A 58 -15.61 -4.55 19.04
N LYS A 59 -16.90 -4.20 18.91
CA LYS A 59 -17.98 -4.98 19.55
C LYS A 59 -18.19 -6.34 18.90
N LYS A 60 -18.22 -6.38 17.56
CA LYS A 60 -18.46 -7.60 16.79
C LYS A 60 -17.19 -8.36 16.45
N ARG A 61 -16.02 -7.72 16.55
CA ARG A 61 -14.72 -8.30 16.17
C ARG A 61 -14.78 -8.95 14.77
N ALA A 62 -15.43 -8.27 13.83
CA ALA A 62 -15.71 -8.80 12.50
C ALA A 62 -14.46 -8.85 11.61
N PHE A 63 -13.45 -8.05 11.93
CA PHE A 63 -12.24 -7.88 11.14
C PHE A 63 -10.98 -8.12 11.96
N ASP A 64 -9.98 -8.69 11.30
CA ASP A 64 -8.68 -9.02 11.85
C ASP A 64 -7.65 -7.93 11.51
N ASN A 65 -7.84 -7.23 10.38
CA ASN A 65 -7.07 -6.06 9.99
C ASN A 65 -7.91 -5.05 9.17
N ILE A 66 -7.32 -3.88 8.93
CA ILE A 66 -7.90 -2.81 8.10
C ILE A 66 -6.89 -2.45 7.00
N VAL A 67 -7.38 -2.24 5.78
CA VAL A 67 -6.60 -1.68 4.67
C VAL A 67 -7.26 -0.39 4.22
N ILE A 68 -6.49 0.68 4.07
CA ILE A 68 -6.96 1.97 3.58
C ILE A 68 -6.41 2.16 2.18
N SER A 69 -7.30 2.23 1.19
CA SER A 69 -6.95 2.27 -0.23
C SER A 69 -6.27 3.61 -0.63
N PRO A 70 -5.67 3.66 -1.83
CA PRO A 70 -5.41 4.91 -2.53
C PRO A 70 -6.70 5.72 -2.73
N GLY A 71 -6.54 6.96 -3.14
CA GLY A 71 -7.63 7.86 -3.51
C GLY A 71 -7.09 9.14 -4.14
N PRO A 72 -7.91 9.86 -4.91
CA PRO A 72 -7.58 11.20 -5.36
C PRO A 72 -7.58 12.18 -4.18
N GLY A 73 -7.05 13.38 -4.42
CA GLY A 73 -7.14 14.48 -3.45
C GLY A 73 -6.03 14.46 -2.40
N SER A 74 -6.35 14.90 -1.19
CA SER A 74 -5.37 15.11 -0.11
C SER A 74 -5.87 14.56 1.22
N PRO A 75 -5.00 13.93 2.04
CA PRO A 75 -5.40 13.47 3.37
C PRO A 75 -5.75 14.63 4.32
N SER A 76 -5.36 15.87 3.98
CA SER A 76 -5.74 17.07 4.73
C SER A 76 -7.16 17.54 4.43
N CYS A 77 -7.80 17.00 3.39
CA CYS A 77 -9.17 17.32 3.01
C CYS A 77 -10.12 16.27 3.62
N PRO A 78 -10.97 16.62 4.59
CA PRO A 78 -11.83 15.65 5.27
C PRO A 78 -12.78 14.88 4.35
N THR A 79 -13.20 15.48 3.23
CA THR A 79 -14.07 14.80 2.25
C THR A 79 -13.34 13.75 1.43
N ASP A 80 -12.02 13.86 1.29
CA ASP A 80 -11.22 12.94 0.47
C ASP A 80 -10.81 11.69 1.27
N ILE A 81 -10.74 11.80 2.60
CA ILE A 81 -10.20 10.76 3.49
C ILE A 81 -11.21 10.24 4.53
N GLY A 82 -12.27 10.99 4.80
CA GLY A 82 -13.40 10.57 5.64
C GLY A 82 -13.00 10.00 7.00
N VAL A 83 -13.59 8.85 7.35
CA VAL A 83 -13.41 8.16 8.64
C VAL A 83 -11.99 7.61 8.85
N CYS A 84 -11.15 7.55 7.80
CA CYS A 84 -9.81 6.98 7.87
C CYS A 84 -8.90 7.67 8.89
N LEU A 85 -9.00 9.01 9.05
CA LEU A 85 -8.17 9.72 10.04
C LEU A 85 -8.47 9.23 11.46
N ARG A 86 -9.75 9.01 11.77
CA ARG A 86 -10.18 8.51 13.09
C ARG A 86 -9.78 7.06 13.28
N ILE A 87 -9.92 6.23 12.23
CA ILE A 87 -9.41 4.84 12.23
C ILE A 87 -7.92 4.79 12.58
N LEU A 88 -7.09 5.61 11.93
CA LEU A 88 -5.65 5.61 12.16
C LEU A 88 -5.26 6.05 13.58
N CYS A 89 -6.07 6.92 14.20
CA CYS A 89 -5.81 7.37 15.57
C CYS A 89 -6.34 6.44 16.65
N GLU A 90 -7.54 5.91 16.46
CA GLU A 90 -8.27 5.22 17.52
C GLU A 90 -8.16 3.69 17.40
N CYS A 91 -7.77 3.14 16.23
CA CYS A 91 -7.57 1.70 16.00
C CYS A 91 -6.11 1.23 16.16
N GLY A 92 -5.45 1.65 17.23
CA GLY A 92 -4.04 1.33 17.48
C GLY A 92 -3.75 -0.12 17.87
N ASP A 93 -4.76 -0.91 18.21
CA ASP A 93 -4.67 -2.34 18.52
C ASP A 93 -5.11 -3.25 17.37
N ILE A 94 -5.31 -2.67 16.17
CA ILE A 94 -5.66 -3.39 14.95
C ILE A 94 -4.55 -3.19 13.93
N PRO A 95 -4.05 -4.26 13.26
CA PRO A 95 -3.15 -4.11 12.12
C PRO A 95 -3.77 -3.27 11.00
N ILE A 96 -3.05 -2.23 10.55
CA ILE A 96 -3.50 -1.33 9.47
C ILE A 96 -2.43 -1.22 8.39
N LEU A 97 -2.84 -1.32 7.13
CA LEU A 97 -2.02 -0.97 5.97
C LEU A 97 -2.65 0.18 5.18
N GLY A 98 -1.98 1.32 5.12
CA GLY A 98 -2.35 2.45 4.27
C GLY A 98 -1.60 2.43 2.94
N VAL A 99 -2.31 2.55 1.82
CA VAL A 99 -1.70 2.61 0.48
C VAL A 99 -1.89 4.01 -0.10
N CYS A 100 -0.83 4.62 -0.63
CA CYS A 100 -0.82 5.93 -1.25
C CYS A 100 -1.49 7.03 -0.38
N LEU A 101 -2.77 7.35 -0.61
CA LEU A 101 -3.52 8.29 0.22
C LEU A 101 -3.61 7.80 1.68
N GLY A 102 -3.80 6.50 1.92
CA GLY A 102 -3.79 5.91 3.26
C GLY A 102 -2.43 6.03 3.96
N HIS A 103 -1.31 5.90 3.21
CA HIS A 103 0.04 6.13 3.72
C HIS A 103 0.24 7.59 4.13
N GLN A 104 -0.20 8.52 3.30
CA GLN A 104 -0.11 9.95 3.60
C GLN A 104 -0.98 10.32 4.81
N ALA A 105 -2.16 9.74 4.94
CA ALA A 105 -3.03 9.92 6.09
C ALA A 105 -2.38 9.42 7.38
N LEU A 106 -1.71 8.27 7.37
CA LEU A 106 -0.94 7.77 8.51
C LEU A 106 0.17 8.75 8.92
N GLY A 107 0.90 9.31 7.95
CA GLY A 107 1.87 10.37 8.21
C GLY A 107 1.22 11.61 8.86
N LEU A 108 0.13 12.08 8.26
CA LEU A 108 -0.56 13.30 8.65
C LEU A 108 -1.08 13.24 10.09
N VAL A 109 -1.76 12.16 10.49
CA VAL A 109 -2.39 12.08 11.82
C VAL A 109 -1.38 12.13 12.98
N HIS A 110 -0.16 11.64 12.73
CA HIS A 110 0.96 11.71 13.68
C HIS A 110 1.76 13.02 13.60
N GLY A 111 1.45 13.90 12.65
CA GLY A 111 2.03 15.24 12.54
C GLY A 111 3.12 15.39 11.49
N ALA A 112 3.34 14.39 10.63
CA ALA A 112 4.20 14.56 9.46
C ALA A 112 3.56 15.53 8.46
N LYS A 113 4.38 16.30 7.76
CA LYS A 113 3.91 17.23 6.73
C LYS A 113 3.73 16.51 5.40
N ILE A 114 2.63 16.81 4.73
CA ILE A 114 2.35 16.38 3.37
C ILE A 114 2.67 17.53 2.43
N VAL A 115 3.63 17.31 1.53
CA VAL A 115 4.13 18.31 0.59
C VAL A 115 4.00 17.80 -0.84
N HIS A 116 4.07 18.69 -1.82
CA HIS A 116 4.17 18.27 -3.21
C HIS A 116 5.44 17.49 -3.45
N ALA A 117 5.31 16.40 -4.21
CA ALA A 117 6.47 15.69 -4.73
C ALA A 117 7.33 16.64 -5.59
N PRO A 118 8.66 16.52 -5.59
CA PRO A 118 9.54 17.32 -6.45
C PRO A 118 9.13 17.30 -7.92
N GLU A 119 8.59 16.17 -8.37
CA GLU A 119 7.90 16.01 -9.65
C GLU A 119 6.63 15.19 -9.45
N ALA A 120 5.55 15.56 -10.13
CA ALA A 120 4.32 14.76 -10.17
C ALA A 120 4.58 13.48 -10.97
N ILE A 121 4.25 12.32 -10.39
CA ILE A 121 4.53 11.02 -11.00
C ILE A 121 3.24 10.29 -11.29
N HIS A 122 3.06 9.89 -12.55
CA HIS A 122 1.92 9.11 -13.02
C HIS A 122 2.42 7.87 -13.76
N GLY A 123 2.18 6.69 -13.18
CA GLY A 123 2.44 5.40 -13.82
C GLY A 123 3.92 5.09 -14.08
N ARG A 124 4.85 5.72 -13.37
CA ARG A 124 6.29 5.47 -13.56
C ARG A 124 6.82 4.45 -12.57
N LEU A 125 7.80 3.67 -13.02
CA LEU A 125 8.54 2.74 -12.18
C LEU A 125 9.60 3.48 -11.36
N SER A 126 9.81 3.00 -10.14
CA SER A 126 10.89 3.45 -9.27
C SER A 126 11.46 2.26 -8.51
N GLU A 127 12.78 2.23 -8.35
CA GLU A 127 13.45 1.27 -7.49
C GLU A 127 13.38 1.69 -6.04
N ILE A 128 13.20 0.71 -5.16
CA ILE A 128 12.98 0.93 -3.73
C ILE A 128 14.13 0.34 -2.92
N GLU A 129 14.61 1.13 -1.98
CA GLU A 129 15.42 0.68 -0.85
C GLU A 129 14.51 0.54 0.38
N HIS A 130 14.76 -0.47 1.21
CA HIS A 130 14.03 -0.69 2.45
C HIS A 130 14.93 -1.26 3.55
N ASN A 131 14.49 -1.14 4.81
CA ASN A 131 15.24 -1.64 5.96
C ASN A 131 15.02 -3.12 6.28
N GLY A 132 14.20 -3.83 5.49
CA GLY A 132 13.98 -5.27 5.64
C GLY A 132 13.07 -5.64 6.81
N CYS A 133 12.25 -4.69 7.30
CA CYS A 133 11.24 -5.00 8.31
C CYS A 133 10.24 -6.06 7.81
N TYR A 134 9.41 -6.59 8.72
CA TYR A 134 8.45 -7.66 8.42
C TYR A 134 7.59 -7.42 7.17
N LEU A 135 7.18 -6.17 6.88
CA LEU A 135 6.41 -5.84 5.69
C LEU A 135 7.18 -6.12 4.37
N PHE A 136 8.50 -5.95 4.39
CA PHE A 136 9.40 -6.16 3.26
C PHE A 136 10.20 -7.48 3.37
N ASN A 137 9.74 -8.41 4.20
CA ASN A 137 10.42 -9.69 4.34
C ASN A 137 10.44 -10.45 3.00
N HIS A 138 11.59 -11.05 2.66
CA HIS A 138 11.84 -11.74 1.39
C HIS A 138 11.67 -10.87 0.13
N ILE A 139 11.76 -9.54 0.25
CA ILE A 139 11.81 -8.62 -0.88
C ILE A 139 13.26 -8.09 -1.00
N PRO A 140 13.85 -8.06 -2.20
CA PRO A 140 15.19 -7.51 -2.39
C PRO A 140 15.15 -5.98 -2.31
N SER A 141 16.25 -5.35 -1.88
CA SER A 141 16.34 -3.91 -1.64
C SER A 141 17.50 -3.29 -2.40
N GLY A 142 17.29 -2.10 -2.96
CA GLY A 142 18.35 -1.30 -3.57
C GLY A 142 18.29 -1.18 -5.07
N ILE A 143 19.26 -0.45 -5.61
CA ILE A 143 19.47 -0.27 -7.05
C ILE A 143 19.81 -1.62 -7.68
N ASN A 144 19.20 -1.92 -8.83
CA ASN A 144 19.35 -3.19 -9.56
C ASN A 144 18.96 -4.44 -8.74
N SER A 145 18.13 -4.27 -7.70
CA SER A 145 17.65 -5.38 -6.87
C SER A 145 16.48 -6.14 -7.50
N GLY A 146 15.85 -5.57 -8.52
CA GLY A 146 14.63 -6.08 -9.13
C GLY A 146 13.34 -5.60 -8.44
N PHE A 147 13.42 -4.93 -7.28
CA PHE A 147 12.24 -4.36 -6.63
C PHE A 147 11.85 -3.01 -7.23
N LYS A 148 11.06 -3.07 -8.31
CA LYS A 148 10.49 -1.91 -9.02
C LYS A 148 9.00 -1.76 -8.70
N VAL A 149 8.57 -0.56 -8.34
CA VAL A 149 7.18 -0.26 -7.96
C VAL A 149 6.57 0.85 -8.80
N VAL A 150 5.25 0.83 -8.97
CA VAL A 150 4.52 1.88 -9.67
C VAL A 150 4.10 3.00 -8.72
N ARG A 151 4.26 4.24 -9.16
CA ARG A 151 3.90 5.46 -8.44
C ARG A 151 2.88 6.29 -9.22
N TYR A 152 1.89 6.85 -8.52
CA TYR A 152 0.84 7.71 -9.10
C TYR A 152 0.59 9.03 -8.35
N HIS A 153 1.46 9.38 -7.41
CA HIS A 153 1.20 10.43 -6.43
C HIS A 153 1.87 11.76 -6.75
N SER A 154 1.15 12.85 -6.48
CA SER A 154 1.62 14.24 -6.56
C SER A 154 2.00 14.82 -5.18
N LEU A 155 1.65 14.11 -4.11
CA LEU A 155 1.94 14.43 -2.71
C LEU A 155 2.83 13.35 -2.09
N VAL A 156 3.66 13.75 -1.13
CA VAL A 156 4.56 12.88 -0.37
C VAL A 156 4.70 13.35 1.07
N ILE A 157 5.11 12.45 1.95
CA ILE A 157 5.55 12.82 3.30
C ILE A 157 6.93 13.49 3.21
N GLU A 158 7.08 14.67 3.81
CA GLU A 158 8.37 15.34 3.95
C GLU A 158 9.23 14.59 4.97
N ALA A 159 10.34 13.98 4.53
CA ALA A 159 11.20 13.13 5.36
C ALA A 159 11.70 13.81 6.64
N SER A 160 12.04 15.11 6.57
CA SER A 160 12.50 15.90 7.73
C SER A 160 11.41 16.21 8.74
N SER A 161 10.14 16.01 8.38
CA SER A 161 8.99 16.25 9.25
C SER A 161 8.50 15.01 9.98
N LEU A 162 9.09 13.84 9.72
CA LEU A 162 8.66 12.59 10.36
C LEU A 162 8.82 12.69 11.88
N PRO A 163 7.74 12.49 12.65
CA PRO A 163 7.79 12.44 14.11
C PRO A 163 8.50 11.16 14.60
N GLU A 164 8.92 11.15 15.87
CA GLU A 164 9.70 10.04 16.46
C GLU A 164 8.93 8.71 16.52
N ASP A 165 7.61 8.77 16.57
CA ASP A 165 6.72 7.62 16.60
C ASP A 165 6.53 6.97 15.22
N LEU A 166 6.95 7.62 14.14
CA LEU A 166 6.94 7.09 12.77
C LEU A 166 8.36 6.76 12.29
N VAL A 167 8.57 5.48 11.98
CA VAL A 167 9.83 4.97 11.45
C VAL A 167 9.72 4.85 9.93
N SER A 168 10.61 5.51 9.19
CA SER A 168 10.74 5.27 7.75
C SER A 168 11.29 3.86 7.50
N ILE A 169 10.60 3.09 6.67
CA ILE A 169 10.92 1.69 6.37
C ILE A 169 11.29 1.45 4.91
N ALA A 170 10.96 2.38 4.01
CA ALA A 170 11.35 2.34 2.60
C ALA A 170 11.47 3.74 1.99
N TRP A 171 12.31 3.87 0.97
CA TRP A 171 12.58 5.11 0.24
C TRP A 171 13.04 4.84 -1.20
N THR A 172 13.02 5.85 -2.06
CA THR A 172 13.54 5.72 -3.44
C THR A 172 15.04 5.44 -3.45
N ALA A 173 15.48 4.46 -4.24
CA ALA A 173 16.89 4.09 -4.36
C ALA A 173 17.73 5.18 -5.07
N SER A 174 17.14 5.82 -6.08
CA SER A 174 17.74 6.91 -6.83
C SER A 174 16.79 8.11 -6.90
N PRO A 175 17.30 9.35 -6.87
CA PRO A 175 16.52 10.54 -7.21
C PRO A 175 16.22 10.64 -8.71
N LYS A 176 16.98 9.93 -9.58
CA LYS A 176 16.72 9.85 -11.02
C LYS A 176 15.73 8.73 -11.33
N MET A 177 14.70 9.07 -12.10
CA MET A 177 13.66 8.13 -12.55
C MET A 177 14.17 7.18 -13.62
N LEU A 178 13.67 5.93 -13.62
CA LEU A 178 13.79 5.04 -14.76
C LEU A 178 12.71 5.40 -15.78
N SER A 179 13.07 5.52 -17.06
CA SER A 179 12.08 5.67 -18.14
C SER A 179 11.42 4.32 -18.41
N PHE A 180 10.18 4.32 -18.92
CA PHE A 180 9.42 3.10 -19.25
C PHE A 180 10.12 2.23 -20.33
N LEU A 181 11.16 2.76 -20.99
CA LEU A 181 11.87 2.14 -22.12
C LEU A 181 13.24 1.55 -21.75
N ASP A 182 13.72 1.72 -20.51
CA ASP A 182 15.05 1.22 -20.11
C ASP A 182 15.00 -0.20 -19.53
N SER A 183 13.98 -1.00 -19.81
CA SER A 183 13.83 -2.34 -19.24
C SER A 183 14.65 -3.43 -19.93
N ASP A 184 15.26 -3.20 -21.10
CA ASP A 184 15.99 -4.26 -21.82
C ASP A 184 17.27 -3.77 -22.49
N GLN A 185 18.33 -3.54 -21.71
CA GLN A 185 19.70 -3.61 -22.23
C GLN A 185 20.57 -4.45 -21.27
N PRO A 186 21.19 -5.55 -21.73
CA PRO A 186 22.23 -6.21 -20.96
C PRO A 186 23.48 -5.32 -21.02
N ASP A 187 23.81 -4.68 -19.89
CA ASP A 187 25.03 -3.87 -19.77
C ASP A 187 26.27 -4.77 -19.89
N ASN A 188 26.72 -4.97 -21.13
CA ASN A 188 28.07 -5.38 -21.47
C ASN A 188 28.94 -4.12 -21.56
N THR A 189 29.52 -3.65 -20.45
CA THR A 189 30.74 -2.84 -20.52
C THR A 189 31.74 -3.17 -19.40
N PRO A 190 33.05 -3.08 -19.69
CA PRO A 190 34.09 -3.82 -18.98
C PRO A 190 34.64 -3.07 -17.77
N PHE A 191 34.96 -3.86 -16.76
CA PHE A 191 35.73 -3.55 -15.56
C PHE A 191 37.10 -2.90 -15.88
N TRP A 192 37.22 -1.56 -15.82
CA TRP A 192 38.48 -0.87 -15.48
C TRP A 192 38.31 0.64 -15.15
N GLY A 193 38.88 1.06 -14.01
CA GLY A 193 39.15 2.46 -13.64
C GLY A 193 38.14 3.05 -12.65
N SER A 194 38.47 3.32 -11.39
CA SER A 194 39.60 4.14 -10.94
C SER A 194 40.01 3.76 -9.51
N LEU A 195 41.14 3.07 -9.38
CA LEU A 195 41.89 2.90 -8.13
C LEU A 195 42.82 4.09 -7.98
N ASN A 196 42.38 5.16 -7.32
CA ASN A 196 43.25 6.24 -6.86
C ASN A 196 42.72 6.76 -5.53
N ASN A 197 43.00 6.00 -4.45
CA ASN A 197 43.18 6.51 -3.07
C ASN A 197 43.40 5.34 -2.08
N LEU A 198 44.44 4.53 -2.30
CA LEU A 198 44.93 3.61 -1.27
C LEU A 198 46.44 3.78 -1.11
N SER A 199 46.82 4.54 -0.08
CA SER A 199 48.16 4.54 0.48
C SER A 199 48.41 3.19 1.17
N ILE A 200 49.42 2.49 0.69
CA ILE A 200 49.87 1.19 1.19
C ILE A 200 50.56 1.38 2.53
N THR A 201 50.02 0.76 3.59
CA THR A 201 50.79 0.39 4.78
C THR A 201 50.80 -1.14 4.89
N ASP A 202 52.00 -1.66 5.05
CA ASP A 202 52.43 -3.06 5.01
C ASP A 202 51.61 -4.01 5.94
N PRO A 203 51.28 -5.25 5.50
CA PRO A 203 50.52 -6.20 6.31
C PRO A 203 51.46 -7.13 7.09
N SER A 204 51.46 -7.01 8.41
CA SER A 204 51.92 -8.11 9.26
C SER A 204 50.94 -8.33 10.42
N GLU A 205 50.59 -9.60 10.59
CA GLU A 205 50.02 -10.25 11.77
C GLU A 205 48.50 -10.55 11.83
N ARG A 206 48.25 -11.84 11.54
CA ARG A 206 47.53 -12.84 12.37
C ARG A 206 46.00 -12.81 12.43
N ILE A 207 45.48 -13.90 11.85
CA ILE A 207 44.21 -14.58 12.08
C ILE A 207 43.84 -14.65 13.57
N ASN A 208 42.58 -14.37 13.89
CA ASN A 208 41.86 -15.05 14.97
C ASN A 208 40.35 -15.15 14.68
N ASN A 209 39.84 -16.36 14.85
CA ASN A 209 38.43 -16.72 14.84
C ASN A 209 37.68 -15.97 15.97
N GLY A 210 36.55 -15.35 15.63
CA GLY A 210 35.61 -14.78 16.59
C GLY A 210 34.39 -14.26 15.86
N GLU A 211 33.22 -14.78 16.22
CA GLU A 211 31.92 -14.29 15.77
C GLU A 211 31.84 -12.77 15.95
N VAL A 212 31.61 -12.05 14.86
CA VAL A 212 31.37 -10.60 14.89
C VAL A 212 29.86 -10.39 15.05
N PRO A 213 29.39 -9.75 16.12
CA PRO A 213 27.98 -9.38 16.23
C PRO A 213 27.70 -8.34 15.15
N ILE A 214 26.78 -8.63 14.25
CA ILE A 214 26.27 -7.62 13.31
C ILE A 214 25.42 -6.64 14.14
N THR A 215 26.07 -5.60 14.66
CA THR A 215 25.36 -4.44 15.21
C THR A 215 24.86 -3.62 14.02
N ILE A 216 23.61 -3.84 13.63
CA ILE A 216 22.92 -2.98 12.67
C ILE A 216 22.59 -1.68 13.41
N ASN A 217 23.44 -0.68 13.25
CA ASN A 217 23.13 0.67 13.70
C ASN A 217 21.97 1.22 12.87
N ASN A 218 20.78 1.20 13.45
CA ASN A 218 19.61 1.92 12.96
C ASN A 218 19.90 3.43 12.90
N THR A 219 19.25 4.07 11.93
CA THR A 219 19.16 5.52 11.64
C THR A 219 20.10 6.09 10.57
N SER A 220 20.01 5.57 9.35
CA SER A 220 20.23 6.43 8.17
C SER A 220 18.98 7.28 7.96
N LYS A 221 18.98 8.52 8.48
CA LYS A 221 18.04 9.55 8.04
C LYS A 221 18.11 9.61 6.50
N PRO A 222 16.97 9.63 5.78
CA PRO A 222 17.01 9.79 4.33
C PRO A 222 17.77 11.07 4.00
N ASP A 223 18.79 10.96 3.17
CA ASP A 223 19.41 12.12 2.53
C ASP A 223 18.31 12.91 1.81
N GLY A 224 18.33 14.24 1.84
CA GLY A 224 17.21 15.12 1.46
C GLY A 224 16.70 14.96 0.01
N HIS A 225 17.35 14.09 -0.76
CA HIS A 225 17.00 13.70 -2.13
C HIS A 225 16.15 12.42 -2.24
N LYS A 226 16.02 11.63 -1.18
CA LYS A 226 15.28 10.36 -1.18
C LYS A 226 13.85 10.57 -0.69
N ILE A 227 12.87 10.13 -1.49
CA ILE A 227 11.45 10.25 -1.14
C ILE A 227 11.08 9.07 -0.24
N VAL A 228 10.38 9.33 0.87
CA VAL A 228 9.83 8.29 1.75
C VAL A 228 8.78 7.49 1.00
N MET A 229 8.97 6.17 0.95
CA MET A 229 8.11 5.22 0.24
C MET A 229 7.40 4.25 1.17
N GLY A 230 7.85 4.15 2.43
CA GLY A 230 7.17 3.37 3.45
C GLY A 230 7.43 3.93 4.85
N ILE A 231 6.41 3.86 5.70
CA ILE A 231 6.49 4.16 7.13
C ILE A 231 5.84 3.04 7.95
N LYS A 232 6.26 2.91 9.20
CA LYS A 232 5.52 2.16 10.23
C LYS A 232 5.41 2.97 11.50
N HIS A 233 4.35 2.75 12.26
CA HIS A 233 4.29 3.24 13.64
C HIS A 233 5.22 2.42 14.54
N SER A 234 5.81 3.06 15.54
CA SER A 234 6.78 2.45 16.46
C SER A 234 6.14 1.48 17.45
N SER A 235 4.89 1.75 17.87
CA SER A 235 4.17 0.96 18.89
C SER A 235 2.83 0.37 18.43
N MET A 236 2.32 0.78 17.26
CA MET A 236 1.04 0.28 16.71
C MET A 236 1.37 -0.56 15.47
N PRO A 237 0.60 -1.61 15.15
CA PRO A 237 0.80 -2.45 13.97
C PRO A 237 0.33 -1.75 12.69
N HIS A 238 0.64 -0.46 12.55
CA HIS A 238 0.26 0.38 11.43
C HIS A 238 1.44 0.57 10.49
N TYR A 239 1.17 0.33 9.22
CA TYR A 239 2.13 0.43 8.13
C TYR A 239 1.52 1.27 7.02
N GLY A 240 2.36 1.97 6.28
CA GLY A 240 1.92 2.67 5.08
C GLY A 240 2.94 2.57 3.97
N VAL A 241 2.51 2.33 2.74
CA VAL A 241 3.34 2.38 1.52
C VAL A 241 2.82 3.45 0.56
N GLN A 242 3.73 4.27 0.04
CA GLN A 242 3.39 5.41 -0.83
C GLN A 242 3.10 4.98 -2.29
N PHE A 243 3.73 3.88 -2.73
CA PHE A 243 3.51 3.27 -4.03
C PHE A 243 2.30 2.33 -4.02
N HIS A 244 1.96 1.78 -5.18
CA HIS A 244 0.79 0.94 -5.40
C HIS A 244 1.19 -0.55 -5.49
N PRO A 245 1.20 -1.32 -4.38
CA PRO A 245 1.51 -2.75 -4.40
C PRO A 245 0.51 -3.58 -5.21
N GLU A 246 -0.70 -3.06 -5.46
CA GLU A 246 -1.74 -3.68 -6.27
C GLU A 246 -1.54 -3.49 -7.78
N SER A 247 -0.61 -2.62 -8.19
CA SER A 247 -0.39 -2.38 -9.62
C SER A 247 0.29 -3.58 -10.26
N VAL A 248 -0.16 -3.97 -11.45
CA VAL A 248 0.38 -5.11 -12.23
C VAL A 248 1.89 -4.97 -12.47
N ALA A 249 2.40 -3.75 -12.66
CA ALA A 249 3.81 -3.52 -12.90
C ALA A 249 4.64 -3.36 -11.61
N THR A 250 4.02 -3.43 -10.43
CA THR A 250 4.73 -3.45 -9.14
C THR A 250 5.23 -4.86 -8.86
N HIS A 251 6.55 -5.02 -8.83
CA HIS A 251 7.18 -6.26 -8.44
C HIS A 251 6.99 -6.49 -6.94
N TYR A 252 6.82 -7.76 -6.54
CA TYR A 252 6.63 -8.16 -5.15
C TYR A 252 5.39 -7.56 -4.45
N GLY A 253 4.44 -7.00 -5.21
CA GLY A 253 3.19 -6.45 -4.67
C GLY A 253 2.39 -7.44 -3.82
N ARG A 254 2.16 -8.65 -4.36
CA ARG A 254 1.54 -9.76 -3.63
C ARG A 254 2.33 -10.17 -2.38
N GLN A 255 3.66 -10.15 -2.43
CA GLN A 255 4.51 -10.48 -1.27
C GLN A 255 4.30 -9.48 -0.13
N ILE A 256 4.08 -8.20 -0.42
CA ILE A 256 3.73 -7.18 0.59
C ILE A 256 2.41 -7.52 1.28
N PHE A 257 1.37 -7.90 0.52
CA PHE A 257 0.09 -8.33 1.09
C PHE A 257 0.23 -9.61 1.93
N GLN A 258 1.03 -10.59 1.47
CA GLN A 258 1.32 -11.81 2.24
C GLN A 258 2.06 -11.52 3.55
N ASN A 259 3.03 -10.61 3.51
CA ASN A 259 3.74 -10.17 4.71
C ASN A 259 2.81 -9.43 5.68
N PHE A 260 1.87 -8.63 5.18
CA PHE A 260 0.86 -7.98 6.00
C PHE A 260 -0.14 -8.97 6.61
N LYS A 261 -0.51 -10.03 5.88
CA LYS A 261 -1.29 -11.16 6.43
C LYS A 261 -0.56 -11.82 7.60
N ARG A 262 0.74 -12.11 7.45
CA ARG A 262 1.57 -12.68 8.53
C ARG A 262 1.65 -11.77 9.76
N ILE A 263 1.88 -10.47 9.54
CA ILE A 263 1.83 -9.46 10.62
C ILE A 263 0.48 -9.52 11.35
N THR A 264 -0.62 -9.68 10.62
CA THR A 264 -1.96 -9.77 11.19
C THR A 264 -2.13 -11.03 12.05
N THR A 265 -1.73 -12.20 11.54
CA THR A 265 -1.85 -13.47 12.27
C THR A 265 -0.94 -13.54 13.49
N ASP A 266 0.27 -13.01 13.39
CA ASP A 266 1.23 -12.96 14.50
C ASP A 266 0.72 -12.03 15.61
N PHE A 267 0.20 -10.87 15.23
CA PHE A 267 -0.40 -9.91 16.18
C PHE A 267 -1.61 -10.51 16.91
N GLY A 268 -2.48 -11.23 16.19
CA GLY A 268 -3.62 -11.94 16.76
C GLY A 268 -3.23 -13.10 17.66
N SER A 269 -2.10 -13.76 17.40
CA SER A 269 -1.59 -14.86 18.23
C SER A 269 -0.95 -14.36 19.54
N GLN A 270 -0.31 -13.20 19.51
CA GLN A 270 0.29 -12.56 20.68
C GLN A 270 -0.75 -11.83 21.55
N SER A 271 -1.78 -11.27 20.92
CA SER A 271 -2.94 -10.70 21.60
C SER A 271 -3.87 -11.83 22.02
N SER A 272 -3.62 -12.42 23.19
CA SER A 272 -4.40 -13.55 23.72
C SER A 272 -5.92 -13.41 23.45
N LEU A 273 -6.60 -14.53 23.16
CA LEU A 273 -8.06 -14.61 22.92
C LEU A 273 -8.93 -13.89 23.98
N PHE A 274 -8.37 -13.57 25.15
CA PHE A 274 -9.00 -12.93 26.29
C PHE A 274 -8.65 -11.45 26.49
N GLN A 275 -7.82 -10.85 25.64
CA GLN A 275 -7.52 -9.42 25.73
C GLN A 275 -8.66 -8.63 25.08
N GLU A 276 -9.28 -7.71 25.83
CA GLU A 276 -10.26 -6.78 25.29
C GLU A 276 -9.58 -5.84 24.29
N ARG A 277 -10.13 -5.74 23.07
CA ARG A 277 -9.73 -4.68 22.13
C ARG A 277 -10.02 -3.33 22.78
N LYS A 278 -9.03 -2.44 22.81
CA LYS A 278 -9.12 -1.13 23.45
C LYS A 278 -8.93 -0.06 22.40
N VAL A 279 -9.94 0.79 22.28
CA VAL A 279 -9.84 2.02 21.48
C VAL A 279 -8.81 2.93 22.13
N ASN A 280 -7.85 3.42 21.35
CA ASN A 280 -6.89 4.41 21.82
C ASN A 280 -7.57 5.77 22.02
N SER A 281 -7.09 6.56 22.99
CA SER A 281 -7.55 7.96 23.08
C SER A 281 -7.09 8.73 21.84
N ALA A 282 -8.00 9.51 21.25
CA ALA A 282 -7.70 10.40 20.14
C ALA A 282 -6.60 11.43 20.47
N ASP A 283 -6.30 11.66 21.76
CA ASP A 283 -5.22 12.55 22.23
C ASP A 283 -3.82 12.08 21.83
N GLN A 284 -3.64 10.81 21.43
CA GLN A 284 -2.35 10.29 20.97
C GLN A 284 -1.97 10.79 19.56
N CYS A 285 -2.93 11.33 18.80
CA CYS A 285 -2.70 11.89 17.47
C CYS A 285 -2.51 13.41 17.51
N ASN A 286 -1.37 13.89 17.04
CA ASN A 286 -1.00 15.30 17.08
C ASN A 286 -1.88 16.20 16.18
N TYR A 287 -2.48 15.67 15.11
CA TYR A 287 -3.19 16.49 14.10
C TYR A 287 -4.71 16.58 14.29
N VAL A 288 -5.34 15.55 14.88
CA VAL A 288 -6.81 15.40 14.91
C VAL A 288 -7.53 16.40 15.83
N LEU A 289 -6.87 16.86 16.90
CA LEU A 289 -7.49 17.72 17.91
C LEU A 289 -7.87 19.13 17.45
N LYS A 290 -7.37 19.63 16.30
CA LYS A 290 -7.68 21.00 15.84
C LYS A 290 -8.79 21.12 14.79
N GLY A 291 -9.15 20.04 14.08
CA GLY A 291 -10.08 20.09 12.95
C GLY A 291 -11.44 19.43 13.18
N LEU A 292 -11.54 18.50 14.12
CA LEU A 292 -12.74 17.68 14.35
C LEU A 292 -13.60 18.16 15.53
N SER A 293 -13.20 19.23 16.21
CA SER A 293 -13.97 19.87 17.30
C SER A 293 -15.31 20.49 16.87
N HIS A 294 -15.71 20.35 15.59
CA HIS A 294 -17.03 20.76 15.10
C HIS A 294 -17.98 19.60 14.76
N THR A 295 -17.57 18.35 14.98
CA THR A 295 -18.43 17.18 14.75
C THR A 295 -18.45 16.24 15.95
N GLU A 296 -18.81 16.74 17.12
CA GLU A 296 -19.39 15.95 18.22
C GLU A 296 -19.83 16.90 19.34
N GLY A 297 -21.01 17.50 19.16
CA GLY A 297 -21.81 18.05 20.25
C GLY A 297 -23.05 17.20 20.39
N LEU A 298 -22.99 16.14 21.20
CA LEU A 298 -24.16 15.53 21.84
C LEU A 298 -23.69 14.62 22.97
N GLU A 299 -23.99 15.10 24.17
CA GLU A 299 -23.67 14.55 25.47
C GLU A 299 -24.25 13.15 25.65
N LEU A 300 -23.50 12.35 26.40
CA LEU A 300 -23.96 11.10 26.99
C LEU A 300 -24.98 11.44 28.10
N GLY A 301 -26.26 11.25 27.83
CA GLY A 301 -27.35 11.46 28.79
C GLY A 301 -28.59 10.61 28.47
N ASP A 302 -29.20 10.09 29.52
CA ASP A 302 -30.22 9.03 29.54
C ASP A 302 -31.48 9.21 28.67
N SER A 303 -31.99 8.05 28.23
CA SER A 303 -33.40 7.63 28.05
C SER A 303 -34.49 8.61 27.56
N VAL A 304 -35.30 8.07 26.64
CA VAL A 304 -36.65 8.49 26.18
C VAL A 304 -36.68 9.49 25.01
N GLY A 305 -37.27 9.03 23.89
CA GLY A 305 -37.85 9.93 22.90
C GLY A 305 -37.77 9.44 21.47
N VAL A 306 -38.66 8.51 21.09
CA VAL A 306 -39.01 8.29 19.68
C VAL A 306 -39.57 9.59 19.12
N HIS A 307 -38.82 10.27 18.25
CA HIS A 307 -39.39 11.26 17.35
C HIS A 307 -38.74 11.16 15.97
N MET A 308 -39.55 10.68 15.02
CA MET A 308 -39.36 10.79 13.59
C MET A 308 -39.03 12.23 13.20
N LEU A 309 -37.91 12.45 12.49
CA LEU A 309 -37.74 13.63 11.65
C LEU A 309 -37.07 13.30 10.32
N ALA A 310 -37.93 13.36 9.29
CA ALA A 310 -37.72 13.80 7.92
C ALA A 310 -36.67 13.07 7.04
N GLU A 311 -37.19 12.14 6.23
CA GLU A 311 -36.55 11.65 5.00
C GLU A 311 -36.12 12.83 4.11
N ARG A 312 -34.81 13.10 4.07
CA ARG A 312 -34.22 13.95 3.04
C ARG A 312 -34.14 13.15 1.75
N ASN A 313 -35.07 13.44 0.86
CA ASN A 313 -35.23 12.83 -0.45
C ASN A 313 -34.09 13.28 -1.39
N ILE A 314 -32.91 12.70 -1.23
CA ILE A 314 -31.81 12.85 -2.19
C ILE A 314 -32.14 11.94 -3.37
N LYS A 315 -32.55 12.53 -4.50
CA LYS A 315 -32.69 11.83 -5.79
C LYS A 315 -31.32 11.24 -6.18
N LYS A 316 -31.04 10.01 -5.74
CA LYS A 316 -29.91 9.21 -6.23
C LYS A 316 -30.16 8.90 -7.71
N LYS A 317 -29.30 9.42 -8.59
CA LYS A 317 -29.23 8.96 -9.98
C LYS A 317 -28.56 7.58 -9.97
N TYR A 318 -29.34 6.53 -10.09
CA TYR A 318 -28.82 5.19 -10.27
C TYR A 318 -28.32 5.04 -11.72
N LEU A 319 -27.03 4.72 -11.88
CA LEU A 319 -26.53 4.25 -13.16
C LEU A 319 -27.09 2.84 -13.38
N ARG A 320 -27.75 2.65 -14.52
CA ARG A 320 -28.39 1.38 -14.86
C ARG A 320 -27.43 0.59 -15.75
N LEU A 321 -26.85 -0.47 -15.19
CA LEU A 321 -26.01 -1.40 -15.94
C LEU A 321 -26.82 -1.97 -17.11
N ARG A 322 -26.31 -1.81 -18.33
CA ARG A 322 -26.85 -2.46 -19.52
C ARG A 322 -25.75 -3.37 -20.07
N TRP A 323 -26.04 -4.66 -20.17
CA TRP A 323 -25.23 -5.59 -20.92
C TRP A 323 -25.97 -5.95 -22.22
N LYS A 324 -25.22 -6.17 -23.29
CA LYS A 324 -25.72 -6.71 -24.55
C LYS A 324 -24.80 -7.86 -24.93
N ARG A 325 -25.37 -9.04 -25.18
CA ARG A 325 -24.61 -10.16 -25.73
C ARG A 325 -24.33 -9.84 -27.20
N ILE A 326 -23.06 -9.88 -27.59
CA ILE A 326 -22.67 -9.74 -29.00
C ILE A 326 -22.42 -11.15 -29.52
N ASP A 327 -23.34 -11.62 -30.35
CA ASP A 327 -23.28 -12.97 -30.91
C ASP A 327 -22.18 -13.02 -32.02
N ASN A 328 -21.39 -14.10 -32.05
CA ASN A 328 -20.32 -14.37 -33.04
C ASN A 328 -19.10 -13.42 -33.03
N PHE A 329 -18.73 -12.86 -31.87
CA PHE A 329 -17.60 -11.93 -31.77
C PHE A 329 -16.21 -12.62 -31.71
N LEU A 330 -16.13 -13.77 -31.03
CA LEU A 330 -14.88 -14.53 -30.85
C LEU A 330 -14.38 -15.23 -32.13
N SER A 331 -15.23 -15.41 -33.13
CA SER A 331 -14.83 -16.04 -34.41
C SER A 331 -14.27 -15.04 -35.43
N ARG A 332 -14.21 -13.75 -35.08
CA ARG A 332 -13.74 -12.65 -35.96
C ARG A 332 -12.55 -11.87 -35.41
N THR A 333 -12.14 -12.13 -34.18
CA THR A 333 -11.10 -11.37 -33.45
C THR A 333 -10.01 -12.34 -32.96
N ASN A 334 -8.74 -11.95 -33.09
CA ASN A 334 -7.59 -12.79 -32.73
C ASN A 334 -7.19 -12.69 -31.25
N GLY A 335 -7.99 -12.00 -30.43
CA GLY A 335 -7.71 -11.83 -29.01
C GLY A 335 -8.51 -10.71 -28.35
N SER A 336 -8.27 -10.50 -27.07
CA SER A 336 -8.90 -9.47 -26.24
C SER A 336 -8.58 -8.04 -26.71
N GLU A 337 -7.39 -7.82 -27.28
CA GLU A 337 -6.96 -6.55 -27.87
C GLU A 337 -7.79 -6.15 -29.09
N ASP A 338 -8.04 -7.10 -30.00
CA ASP A 338 -8.86 -6.86 -31.19
C ASP A 338 -10.31 -6.57 -30.82
N ILE A 339 -10.83 -7.26 -29.79
CA ILE A 339 -12.17 -7.02 -29.25
C ILE A 339 -12.28 -5.58 -28.74
N PHE A 340 -11.27 -5.11 -28.00
CA PHE A 340 -11.24 -3.74 -27.51
C PHE A 340 -11.11 -2.72 -28.64
N SER A 341 -10.24 -2.99 -29.61
CA SER A 341 -10.03 -2.12 -30.77
C SER A 341 -11.29 -2.00 -31.64
N GLU A 342 -12.05 -3.08 -31.81
CA GLU A 342 -13.31 -3.05 -32.56
C GLU A 342 -14.42 -2.30 -31.81
N LEU A 343 -14.47 -2.42 -30.48
CA LEU A 343 -15.52 -1.80 -29.65
C LEU A 343 -15.24 -0.34 -29.28
N PHE A 344 -13.97 0.02 -29.09
CA PHE A 344 -13.54 1.30 -28.52
C PHE A 344 -12.49 2.02 -29.38
N GLY A 345 -11.86 1.33 -30.33
CA GLY A 345 -10.81 1.86 -31.20
C GLY A 345 -11.32 2.56 -32.46
N HIS A 346 -12.37 3.37 -32.36
CA HIS A 346 -12.77 4.21 -33.50
C HIS A 346 -11.73 5.30 -33.81
N GLN A 347 -11.53 5.50 -35.11
CA GLN A 347 -10.49 6.31 -35.77
C GLN A 347 -10.32 7.70 -35.12
N ASN A 348 -9.07 8.04 -34.79
CA ASN A 348 -8.58 9.31 -34.23
C ASN A 348 -8.81 9.59 -32.73
N ALA A 349 -8.61 8.60 -31.86
CA ALA A 349 -8.34 8.88 -30.45
C ALA A 349 -6.84 8.77 -30.19
N GLU A 350 -6.12 9.90 -30.10
CA GLU A 350 -4.71 9.94 -29.68
C GLU A 350 -4.51 9.48 -28.21
N ASP A 351 -5.61 9.19 -27.49
CA ASP A 351 -5.63 8.89 -26.05
C ASP A 351 -6.16 7.48 -25.69
N THR A 352 -6.28 6.55 -26.66
CA THR A 352 -6.74 5.18 -26.37
C THR A 352 -5.58 4.20 -26.34
N PHE A 353 -5.33 3.57 -25.18
CA PHE A 353 -4.31 2.53 -25.02
C PHE A 353 -4.92 1.25 -24.41
N TRP A 354 -4.50 0.10 -24.95
CA TRP A 354 -4.86 -1.22 -24.43
C TRP A 354 -3.73 -1.73 -23.53
N LEU A 355 -4.07 -2.15 -22.31
CA LEU A 355 -3.13 -2.78 -21.38
C LEU A 355 -3.52 -4.25 -21.23
N ASP A 356 -2.87 -5.12 -22.00
CA ASP A 356 -2.98 -6.54 -21.79
C ASP A 356 -2.10 -6.97 -20.61
N SER A 357 -2.74 -7.38 -19.52
CA SER A 357 -2.05 -7.88 -18.33
C SER A 357 -1.61 -9.35 -18.48
N SER A 358 -1.97 -10.03 -19.59
CA SER A 358 -1.65 -11.45 -19.81
C SER A 358 -0.35 -11.67 -20.58
N SER A 359 0.25 -10.62 -21.14
CA SER A 359 1.47 -10.71 -21.96
C SER A 359 2.77 -10.62 -21.14
N VAL A 360 2.69 -10.33 -19.85
CA VAL A 360 3.86 -10.13 -18.97
C VAL A 360 4.52 -11.43 -18.46
N ASP A 361 3.93 -12.59 -18.74
CA ASP A 361 4.47 -13.91 -18.32
C ASP A 361 5.12 -14.72 -19.45
N GLN A 362 5.35 -14.16 -20.65
CA GLN A 362 6.11 -14.87 -21.69
C GLN A 362 7.62 -14.63 -21.54
N VAL A 363 8.29 -15.61 -20.94
CA VAL A 363 9.75 -15.78 -20.99
C VAL A 363 10.24 -15.67 -22.45
N PRO A 364 11.30 -14.90 -22.76
CA PRO A 364 11.83 -14.82 -24.11
C PRO A 364 12.60 -16.12 -24.43
N ASN A 365 11.91 -17.11 -24.99
CA ASN A 365 12.55 -18.27 -25.59
C ASN A 365 12.59 -18.15 -27.11
N GLN A 366 13.81 -17.99 -27.59
CA GLN A 366 14.33 -18.35 -28.92
C GLN A 366 13.76 -17.60 -30.14
N LEU A 367 14.53 -16.60 -30.55
CA LEU A 367 14.83 -16.33 -31.95
C LEU A 367 15.21 -17.64 -32.65
N THR A 368 14.35 -18.14 -33.54
CA THR A 368 14.78 -18.88 -34.72
C THR A 368 14.85 -17.89 -35.87
N LEU A 369 16.08 -17.59 -36.28
CA LEU A 369 16.39 -17.07 -37.61
C LEU A 369 16.21 -18.21 -38.63
N ASP A 370 15.72 -17.79 -39.79
CA ASP A 370 15.41 -18.50 -41.06
C ASP A 370 14.11 -19.32 -41.13
#